data_AF-A0A259CBC6-F1
#
_entry.id   AF-A0A259CBC6-F1
#
_cell.length_a   1.000
_cell.length_b   1.000
_cell.length_c   1.000
_cell.angle_alpha   90.00
_cell.angle_beta   90.00
_cell.angle_gamma   90.00
#
_symmetry.space_group_name_H-M   'P 1'
#
loop_
_entity.id
_entity.type
_entity.pdbx_description
1 polymer ?
#
loop_
_entity_poly.entity_id
_entity_poly.type
_entity_poly.pdbx_seq_one_letter_code
_entity_poly.pdbx_strand_id
1 'polypeptide(L)'
;WGEWFRELRAAPGYGLTPYEAARFTLAASFPRMVVDMAKRMSGRSVYRLAQFSTLRPEVAESASYKAHLDAIGFDPTYQSQKRVRDVTAIILRRLDVHGLEQKGQLGAYGIDARDPTADRRLVDFVMNIPTHLFMHRGVKKRLYQEAFGERLPPVLFTRRPKGQQAADWRPRLRAAMPRIQEELDLARRAEGVAELIDLPRLDAALAVNVTDGPSSTQVRDSHRLRLLRALSVAHFMRKTDRRNSAGTEGSAASGLE
;
A
#
# COMPACT_ATOMS: atom_id res chain seq x y z
N TRP A 1 -5.28 -22.29 -23.03
CA TRP A 1 -6.72 -22.11 -22.71
C TRP A 1 -7.32 -23.24 -21.86
N GLY A 2 -7.07 -24.53 -22.14
CA GLY A 2 -7.64 -25.63 -21.33
C GLY A 2 -7.27 -25.59 -19.83
N GLU A 3 -6.02 -25.24 -19.50
CA GLU A 3 -5.60 -25.04 -18.11
C GLU A 3 -6.31 -23.85 -17.45
N TRP A 4 -6.47 -22.76 -18.18
CA TRP A 4 -7.18 -21.57 -17.68
C TRP A 4 -8.64 -21.89 -17.34
N PHE A 5 -9.36 -22.61 -18.21
CA PHE A 5 -10.73 -23.05 -17.90
C PHE A 5 -10.80 -24.02 -16.72
N ARG A 6 -9.79 -24.88 -16.56
CA ARG A 6 -9.69 -25.79 -15.41
C ARG A 6 -9.55 -24.99 -14.11
N GLU A 7 -8.67 -24.00 -14.10
CA GLU A 7 -8.44 -23.16 -12.93
C GLU A 7 -9.61 -22.20 -12.64
N LEU A 8 -10.30 -21.71 -13.68
CA LEU A 8 -11.56 -20.96 -13.50
C LEU A 8 -12.65 -21.80 -12.84
N ARG A 9 -12.81 -23.07 -13.25
CA ARG A 9 -13.77 -23.97 -12.60
C ARG A 9 -13.36 -24.27 -11.15
N ALA A 10 -12.07 -24.30 -10.87
CA ALA A 10 -11.55 -24.49 -9.52
C ALA A 10 -11.53 -23.21 -8.66
N ALA A 11 -11.96 -22.06 -9.20
CA ALA A 11 -11.94 -20.76 -8.53
C ALA A 11 -12.56 -20.75 -7.12
N PRO A 12 -13.68 -21.47 -6.85
CA PRO A 12 -14.23 -21.53 -5.50
C PRO A 12 -13.27 -22.10 -4.45
N GLY A 13 -12.39 -23.04 -4.84
CA GLY A 13 -11.31 -23.53 -3.98
C GLY A 13 -10.31 -22.43 -3.62
N TYR A 14 -10.14 -21.45 -4.52
CA TYR A 14 -9.39 -20.23 -4.27
C TYR A 14 -10.17 -19.16 -3.49
N GLY A 15 -11.40 -19.42 -3.04
CA GLY A 15 -12.25 -18.40 -2.43
C GLY A 15 -12.54 -17.23 -3.37
N LEU A 16 -12.53 -17.50 -4.68
CA LEU A 16 -12.92 -16.57 -5.74
C LEU A 16 -14.12 -17.16 -6.46
N THR A 17 -15.00 -16.31 -6.96
CA THR A 17 -15.97 -16.75 -7.97
C THR A 17 -15.26 -16.95 -9.32
N PRO A 18 -15.76 -17.82 -10.22
CA PRO A 18 -15.23 -17.95 -11.58
C PRO A 18 -15.18 -16.62 -12.32
N TYR A 19 -16.20 -15.76 -12.11
CA TYR A 19 -16.24 -14.41 -12.65
C TYR A 19 -15.10 -13.53 -12.12
N GLU A 20 -14.82 -13.55 -10.82
CA GLU A 20 -13.69 -12.78 -10.25
C GLU A 20 -12.34 -13.27 -10.78
N ALA A 21 -12.15 -14.58 -10.87
CA ALA A 21 -10.93 -15.16 -11.43
C ALA A 21 -10.75 -14.79 -12.92
N ALA A 22 -11.82 -14.86 -13.72
CA ALA A 22 -11.81 -14.41 -15.11
C ALA A 22 -11.49 -12.92 -15.20
N ARG A 23 -12.12 -12.09 -14.36
CA ARG A 23 -11.86 -10.65 -14.32
C ARG A 23 -10.41 -10.33 -13.98
N PHE A 24 -9.82 -10.96 -12.96
CA PHE A 24 -8.42 -10.70 -12.58
C PHE A 24 -7.43 -11.11 -13.68
N THR A 25 -7.70 -12.20 -14.39
CA THR A 25 -6.81 -12.71 -15.43
C THR A 25 -6.99 -12.00 -16.77
N LEU A 26 -8.22 -11.62 -17.11
CA LEU A 26 -8.53 -10.96 -18.39
C LEU A 26 -8.38 -9.44 -18.33
N ALA A 27 -8.60 -8.79 -17.18
CA ALA A 27 -8.50 -7.32 -17.08
C ALA A 27 -7.13 -6.80 -17.50
N ALA A 28 -6.06 -7.58 -17.26
CA ALA A 28 -4.71 -7.22 -17.67
C ALA A 28 -4.56 -7.13 -19.21
N SER A 29 -5.43 -7.79 -19.97
CA SER A 29 -5.39 -7.85 -21.44
C SER A 29 -6.19 -6.75 -22.13
N PHE A 30 -7.01 -6.00 -21.40
CA PHE A 30 -7.85 -4.94 -21.97
C PHE A 30 -7.34 -3.54 -21.64
N PRO A 31 -7.61 -2.55 -22.51
CA PRO A 31 -7.34 -1.15 -22.18
C PRO A 31 -8.06 -0.72 -20.90
N ARG A 32 -7.41 0.18 -20.14
CA ARG A 32 -7.92 0.70 -18.85
C ARG A 32 -9.36 1.19 -18.91
N MET A 33 -9.70 1.95 -19.97
CA MET A 33 -11.04 2.50 -20.14
C MET A 33 -12.12 1.40 -20.16
N VAL A 34 -11.85 0.27 -20.80
CA VAL A 34 -12.77 -0.87 -20.89
C VAL A 34 -12.93 -1.53 -19.52
N VAL A 35 -11.83 -1.74 -18.80
CA VAL A 35 -11.84 -2.33 -17.46
C VAL A 35 -12.59 -1.46 -16.46
N ASP A 36 -12.38 -0.14 -16.50
CA ASP A 36 -13.04 0.81 -15.61
C ASP A 36 -14.53 0.96 -15.92
N MET A 37 -14.91 0.93 -17.21
CA MET A 37 -16.32 0.90 -17.61
C MET A 37 -17.01 -0.38 -17.11
N ALA A 38 -16.39 -1.55 -17.30
CA ALA A 38 -16.92 -2.81 -16.79
C ALA A 38 -17.09 -2.81 -15.26
N LYS A 39 -16.12 -2.24 -14.51
CA LYS A 39 -16.23 -2.07 -13.06
C LYS A 39 -17.43 -1.20 -12.69
N ARG A 40 -17.59 -0.04 -13.34
CA ARG A 40 -18.71 0.88 -13.09
C ARG A 40 -20.07 0.22 -13.35
N MET A 41 -20.22 -0.48 -14.48
CA MET A 41 -21.45 -1.22 -14.80
C MET A 41 -21.75 -2.33 -13.79
N SER A 42 -20.72 -2.96 -13.22
CA SER A 42 -20.88 -3.97 -12.16
C SER A 42 -21.11 -3.37 -10.76
N GLY A 43 -21.32 -2.05 -10.64
CA GLY A 43 -21.50 -1.36 -9.36
C GLY A 43 -20.23 -1.31 -8.49
N ARG A 44 -19.06 -1.62 -9.04
CA ARG A 44 -17.80 -1.65 -8.31
C ARG A 44 -17.07 -0.33 -8.41
N SER A 45 -16.50 0.09 -7.28
CA SER A 45 -15.66 1.28 -7.22
C SER A 45 -14.37 1.09 -8.03
N VAL A 46 -14.06 2.08 -8.86
CA VAL A 46 -12.75 2.19 -9.51
C VAL A 46 -11.76 2.70 -8.47
N TYR A 47 -10.60 2.06 -8.36
CA TYR A 47 -9.50 2.53 -7.52
C TYR A 47 -9.14 3.96 -7.94
N ARG A 48 -9.27 4.90 -7.00
CA ARG A 48 -8.81 6.28 -7.18
C ARG A 48 -7.85 6.61 -6.06
N LEU A 49 -6.76 7.29 -6.38
CA LEU A 49 -5.78 7.74 -5.40
C LEU A 49 -6.43 8.53 -4.25
N ALA A 50 -7.42 9.36 -4.58
CA ALA A 50 -8.27 10.10 -3.66
C ALA A 50 -8.94 9.24 -2.55
N GLN A 51 -9.10 7.92 -2.76
CA GLN A 51 -9.64 7.02 -1.74
C GLN A 51 -8.64 6.72 -0.61
N PHE A 52 -7.35 6.95 -0.83
CA PHE A 52 -6.27 6.54 0.06
C PHE A 52 -5.22 7.63 0.33
N SER A 53 -5.40 8.79 -0.28
CA SER A 53 -4.55 9.96 -0.17
C SER A 53 -5.41 11.22 -0.11
N THR A 54 -4.91 12.23 0.60
CA THR A 54 -5.41 13.61 0.57
C THR A 54 -4.58 14.49 -0.38
N LEU A 55 -3.81 13.89 -1.29
CA LEU A 55 -3.15 14.64 -2.37
C LEU A 55 -4.19 15.48 -3.11
N ARG A 56 -3.89 16.77 -3.29
CA ARG A 56 -4.79 17.68 -4.01
C ARG A 56 -5.08 17.15 -5.43
N PRO A 57 -6.35 17.18 -5.89
CA PRO A 57 -6.70 16.71 -7.23
C PRO A 57 -5.87 17.35 -8.33
N GLU A 58 -5.60 18.65 -8.21
CA GLU A 58 -4.82 19.43 -9.18
C GLU A 58 -3.40 18.88 -9.33
N VAL A 59 -2.77 18.51 -8.21
CA VAL A 59 -1.44 17.87 -8.21
C VAL A 59 -1.52 16.46 -8.81
N ALA A 60 -2.52 15.66 -8.40
CA ALA A 60 -2.71 14.31 -8.90
C ALA A 60 -2.99 14.26 -10.42
N GLU A 61 -3.56 15.33 -10.98
CA GLU A 61 -3.88 15.45 -12.40
C GLU A 61 -2.80 16.18 -13.22
N SER A 62 -1.82 16.80 -12.55
CA SER A 62 -0.72 17.53 -13.18
C SER A 62 0.14 16.65 -14.11
N ALA A 63 0.69 17.26 -15.16
CA ALA A 63 1.57 16.58 -16.10
C ALA A 63 2.88 16.13 -15.44
N SER A 64 3.45 16.93 -14.54
CA SER A 64 4.67 16.62 -13.81
C SER A 64 4.51 15.40 -12.91
N TYR A 65 3.39 15.29 -12.18
CA TYR A 65 3.10 14.13 -11.36
C TYR A 65 2.95 12.86 -12.19
N LYS A 66 2.20 12.91 -13.30
CA LYS A 66 2.04 11.77 -14.23
C LYS A 66 3.38 11.35 -14.83
N ALA A 67 4.18 12.31 -15.30
CA ALA A 67 5.52 12.04 -15.83
C ALA A 67 6.45 11.41 -14.78
N HIS A 68 6.37 11.85 -13.52
CA HIS A 68 7.13 11.24 -12.43
C HIS A 68 6.70 9.79 -12.17
N LEU A 69 5.39 9.52 -12.13
CA LEU A 69 4.86 8.16 -11.98
C LEU A 69 5.32 7.23 -13.11
N ASP A 70 5.32 7.72 -14.34
CA ASP A 70 5.82 6.99 -15.50
C ASP A 70 7.33 6.72 -15.39
N ALA A 71 8.11 7.72 -14.96
CA ALA A 71 9.56 7.60 -14.78
C ALA A 71 9.94 6.54 -13.73
N ILE A 72 9.19 6.44 -12.64
CA ILE A 72 9.41 5.40 -11.61
C ILE A 72 8.70 4.08 -11.95
N GLY A 73 7.89 4.04 -13.01
CA GLY A 73 7.10 2.88 -13.42
C GLY A 73 6.06 2.45 -12.38
N PHE A 74 5.41 3.41 -11.71
CA PHE A 74 4.42 3.13 -10.67
C PHE A 74 2.98 3.38 -11.17
N ASP A 75 2.16 2.32 -11.16
CA ASP A 75 0.72 2.42 -11.45
C ASP A 75 -0.09 2.64 -10.15
N PRO A 76 -0.65 3.84 -9.91
CA PRO A 76 -1.45 4.13 -8.71
C PRO A 76 -2.86 3.49 -8.75
N THR A 77 -3.25 2.88 -9.87
CA THR A 77 -4.58 2.30 -10.09
C THR A 77 -4.65 0.81 -9.75
N TYR A 78 -3.49 0.19 -9.46
CA TYR A 78 -3.35 -1.22 -9.08
C TYR A 78 -4.02 -2.16 -10.08
N GLN A 79 -3.84 -1.90 -11.38
CA GLN A 79 -4.35 -2.81 -12.39
C GLN A 79 -3.65 -4.16 -12.33
N SER A 80 -4.40 -5.20 -12.69
CA SER A 80 -3.88 -6.56 -12.76
C SER A 80 -2.79 -6.62 -13.81
N GLN A 81 -1.65 -7.22 -13.44
CA GLN A 81 -0.51 -7.37 -14.34
C GLN A 81 -0.67 -8.64 -15.18
N LYS A 82 -0.17 -8.60 -16.42
CA LYS A 82 -0.22 -9.76 -17.33
C LYS A 82 0.71 -10.89 -16.87
N ARG A 83 1.90 -10.52 -16.37
CA ARG A 83 2.95 -11.48 -15.99
C ARG A 83 3.09 -11.51 -14.48
N VAL A 84 3.23 -12.71 -13.93
CA VAL A 84 3.47 -12.90 -12.49
C VAL A 84 4.75 -12.20 -12.04
N ARG A 85 5.79 -12.17 -12.89
CA ARG A 85 7.04 -11.47 -12.61
C ARG A 85 6.85 -9.97 -12.34
N ASP A 86 5.92 -9.32 -13.02
CA ASP A 86 5.62 -7.90 -12.82
C ASP A 86 4.98 -7.67 -11.44
N VAL A 87 4.09 -8.58 -11.01
CA VAL A 87 3.52 -8.56 -9.66
C VAL A 87 4.60 -8.75 -8.60
N THR A 88 5.52 -9.70 -8.81
CA THR A 88 6.64 -9.92 -7.87
C THR A 88 7.55 -8.70 -7.80
N ALA A 89 7.90 -8.08 -8.93
CA ALA A 89 8.70 -6.85 -8.94
C ALA A 89 8.05 -5.72 -8.13
N ILE A 90 6.73 -5.54 -8.26
CA ILE A 90 5.97 -4.57 -7.44
C ILE A 90 6.07 -4.90 -5.95
N ILE A 91 6.00 -6.17 -5.56
CA ILE A 91 6.11 -6.60 -4.15
C ILE A 91 7.53 -6.34 -3.63
N LEU A 92 8.57 -6.74 -4.38
CA LEU A 92 9.96 -6.54 -3.98
C LEU A 92 10.33 -5.05 -3.84
N ARG A 93 9.84 -4.19 -4.74
CA ARG A 93 10.03 -2.73 -4.60
C ARG A 93 9.43 -2.16 -3.32
N ARG A 94 8.34 -2.75 -2.80
CA ARG A 94 7.79 -2.32 -1.50
C ARG A 94 8.66 -2.74 -0.34
N LEU A 95 9.29 -3.91 -0.40
CA LEU A 95 10.24 -4.36 0.62
C LEU A 95 11.47 -3.45 0.68
N ASP A 96 11.94 -2.94 -0.45
CA ASP A 96 13.08 -2.02 -0.51
C ASP A 96 12.83 -0.73 0.31
N VAL A 97 11.64 -0.16 0.20
CA VAL A 97 11.23 1.02 0.98
C VAL A 97 11.24 0.75 2.50
N HIS A 98 11.01 -0.49 2.93
CA HIS A 98 11.08 -0.85 4.36
C HIS A 98 12.53 -0.87 4.92
N GLY A 99 13.57 -0.92 4.07
CA GLY A 99 14.95 -0.92 4.54
C GLY A 99 15.31 0.32 5.36
N LEU A 100 14.81 1.49 4.95
CA LEU A 100 15.01 2.75 5.70
C LEU A 100 14.32 2.72 7.07
N GLU A 101 13.10 2.19 7.13
CA GLU A 101 12.36 2.00 8.37
C GLU A 101 13.12 1.09 9.34
N GLN A 102 13.62 -0.06 8.85
CA GLN A 102 14.38 -1.01 9.66
C GLN A 102 15.65 -0.41 10.26
N LYS A 103 16.40 0.40 9.48
CA LYS A 103 17.58 1.12 10.01
C LYS A 103 17.19 2.18 11.03
N GLY A 104 16.07 2.87 10.82
CA GLY A 104 15.50 3.77 11.81
C GLY A 104 15.15 3.05 13.12
N GLN A 105 14.51 1.87 13.04
CA GLN A 105 14.18 1.05 14.20
C GLN A 105 15.42 0.56 14.95
N LEU A 106 16.45 0.13 14.22
CA LEU A 106 17.74 -0.26 14.81
C LEU A 106 18.39 0.92 15.54
N GLY A 107 18.47 2.09 14.91
CA GLY A 107 19.08 3.27 15.51
C GLY A 107 18.30 3.82 16.71
N ALA A 108 16.97 3.79 16.66
CA ALA A 108 16.12 4.36 17.71
C ALA A 108 15.88 3.41 18.90
N TYR A 109 15.82 2.10 18.64
CA TYR A 109 15.38 1.10 19.63
C TYR A 109 16.35 -0.08 19.80
N GLY A 110 17.43 -0.16 19.03
CA GLY A 110 18.36 -1.30 19.06
C GLY A 110 17.79 -2.59 18.47
N ILE A 111 16.67 -2.52 17.72
CA ILE A 111 15.99 -3.69 17.17
C ILE A 111 16.44 -3.90 15.71
N ASP A 112 17.20 -4.97 15.45
CA ASP A 112 17.57 -5.40 14.09
C ASP A 112 16.53 -6.39 13.54
N ALA A 113 15.48 -5.86 12.90
CA ALA A 113 14.45 -6.67 12.27
C ALA A 113 14.94 -7.24 10.92
N ARG A 114 14.95 -8.57 10.78
CA ARG A 114 15.35 -9.27 9.54
C ARG A 114 14.19 -10.04 8.92
N ASP A 115 14.05 -9.93 7.60
CA ASP A 115 13.07 -10.70 6.82
C ASP A 115 13.77 -11.84 6.08
N PRO A 116 13.65 -13.11 6.53
CA PRO A 116 14.28 -14.24 5.85
C PRO A 116 13.67 -14.50 4.46
N THR A 117 12.47 -13.96 4.18
CA THR A 117 11.84 -14.10 2.86
C THR A 117 12.42 -13.16 1.80
N ALA A 118 13.19 -12.15 2.25
CA ALA A 118 13.90 -11.23 1.38
C ALA A 118 15.32 -11.73 0.99
N ASP A 119 15.74 -12.93 1.42
CA ASP A 119 17.01 -13.52 0.99
C ASP A 119 17.03 -13.66 -0.54
N ARG A 120 18.05 -13.07 -1.17
CA ARG A 120 18.18 -13.04 -2.64
C ARG A 120 18.15 -14.44 -3.25
N ARG A 121 18.79 -15.43 -2.63
CA ARG A 121 18.83 -16.81 -3.15
C ARG A 121 17.45 -17.44 -3.12
N LEU A 122 16.66 -17.14 -2.08
CA LEU A 122 15.29 -17.60 -1.97
C LEU A 122 14.40 -16.91 -3.02
N VAL A 123 14.55 -15.60 -3.21
CA VAL A 123 13.83 -14.86 -4.26
C VAL A 123 14.17 -15.43 -5.64
N ASP A 124 15.45 -15.63 -5.94
CA ASP A 124 15.92 -16.18 -7.22
C ASP A 124 15.37 -17.60 -7.43
N PHE A 125 15.39 -18.44 -6.40
CA PHE A 125 14.79 -19.78 -6.46
C PHE A 125 13.29 -19.70 -6.79
N VAL A 126 12.51 -18.96 -6.01
CA VAL A 126 11.04 -18.82 -6.16
C VAL A 126 10.67 -18.26 -7.54
N MET A 127 11.47 -17.33 -8.07
CA MET A 127 11.25 -16.72 -9.39
C MET A 127 11.49 -17.66 -10.57
N ASN A 128 12.14 -18.80 -10.33
CA ASN A 128 12.37 -19.84 -11.32
C ASN A 128 11.39 -21.03 -11.18
N ILE A 129 10.53 -21.05 -10.17
CA ILE A 129 9.54 -22.11 -9.98
C ILE A 129 8.36 -21.91 -10.96
N PRO A 130 7.96 -22.95 -11.71
CA PRO A 130 6.76 -22.91 -12.55
C PRO A 130 5.50 -22.53 -11.77
N THR A 131 4.70 -21.61 -12.33
CA THR A 131 3.56 -20.98 -11.61
C THR A 131 2.51 -21.99 -11.13
N HIS A 132 2.31 -23.08 -11.87
CA HIS A 132 1.34 -24.14 -11.57
C HIS A 132 1.69 -24.97 -10.32
N LEU A 133 2.91 -24.82 -9.77
CA LEU A 133 3.30 -25.44 -8.50
C LEU A 133 2.86 -24.61 -7.29
N PHE A 134 2.66 -23.29 -7.45
CA PHE A 134 2.11 -22.44 -6.39
C PHE A 134 0.61 -22.63 -6.20
N MET A 135 -0.11 -22.92 -7.29
CA MET A 135 -1.55 -23.15 -7.29
C MET A 135 -1.95 -24.18 -8.35
N HIS A 136 -2.83 -25.10 -7.97
CA HIS A 136 -3.37 -26.09 -8.89
C HIS A 136 -4.75 -26.56 -8.42
N ARG A 137 -5.73 -26.64 -9.32
CA ARG A 137 -7.07 -27.22 -9.07
C ARG A 137 -7.73 -26.73 -7.76
N GLY A 138 -7.66 -25.44 -7.49
CA GLY A 138 -8.33 -24.83 -6.33
C GLY A 138 -7.50 -24.87 -5.04
N VAL A 139 -6.30 -25.46 -5.06
CA VAL A 139 -5.40 -25.50 -3.89
C VAL A 139 -4.39 -24.36 -3.97
N LYS A 140 -4.46 -23.41 -3.02
CA LYS A 140 -3.45 -22.35 -2.86
C LYS A 140 -2.27 -22.84 -2.05
N LYS A 141 -1.11 -22.19 -2.23
CA LYS A 141 0.09 -22.41 -1.42
C LYS A 141 0.50 -23.89 -1.43
N ARG A 142 0.25 -24.60 -2.55
CA ARG A 142 0.50 -26.03 -2.67
C ARG A 142 1.97 -26.35 -2.40
N LEU A 143 2.89 -25.62 -3.04
CA LEU A 143 4.32 -25.73 -2.77
C LEU A 143 4.68 -25.58 -1.27
N TYR A 144 4.00 -24.69 -0.55
CA TYR A 144 4.25 -24.49 0.88
C TYR A 144 3.69 -25.66 1.72
N GLN A 145 2.54 -26.22 1.34
CA GLN A 145 1.99 -27.43 1.96
C GLN A 145 2.89 -28.63 1.73
N GLU A 146 3.40 -28.81 0.51
CA GLU A 146 4.32 -29.91 0.17
C GLU A 146 5.67 -29.77 0.90
N ALA A 147 6.21 -28.55 0.99
CA ALA A 147 7.51 -28.33 1.63
C ALA A 147 7.48 -28.36 3.18
N PHE A 148 6.37 -27.96 3.80
CA PHE A 148 6.28 -27.77 5.26
C PHE A 148 5.16 -28.56 5.95
N GLY A 149 4.40 -29.36 5.21
CA GLY A 149 3.21 -30.07 5.70
C GLY A 149 3.47 -30.96 6.90
N GLU A 150 4.61 -31.65 6.92
CA GLU A 150 5.01 -32.53 8.03
C GLU A 150 5.48 -31.77 9.28
N ARG A 151 5.83 -30.48 9.13
CA ARG A 151 6.39 -29.64 10.20
C ARG A 151 5.40 -28.67 10.81
N LEU A 152 4.23 -28.51 10.19
CA LEU A 152 3.24 -27.51 10.56
C LEU A 152 1.89 -28.17 10.86
N PRO A 153 1.16 -27.70 11.89
CA PRO A 153 -0.18 -28.19 12.17
C PRO A 153 -1.11 -28.09 10.95
N PRO A 154 -1.83 -29.17 10.55
CA PRO A 154 -2.68 -29.18 9.36
C PRO A 154 -3.71 -28.05 9.29
N VAL A 155 -4.20 -27.61 10.45
CA VAL A 155 -5.16 -26.49 10.60
C VAL A 155 -4.64 -25.18 10.01
N LEU A 156 -3.33 -24.96 9.94
CA LEU A 156 -2.74 -23.76 9.35
C LEU A 156 -2.97 -23.66 7.84
N PHE A 157 -3.15 -24.80 7.17
CA PHE A 157 -3.39 -24.86 5.72
C PHE A 157 -4.86 -24.65 5.34
N THR A 158 -5.79 -24.91 6.27
CA THR A 158 -7.23 -24.75 6.06
C THR A 158 -7.78 -23.42 6.61
N ARG A 159 -7.00 -22.71 7.44
CA ARG A 159 -7.38 -21.41 8.01
C ARG A 159 -7.57 -20.35 6.91
N ARG A 160 -8.80 -19.89 6.74
CA ARG A 160 -9.19 -18.80 5.83
C ARG A 160 -9.05 -17.38 6.41
N PRO A 161 -9.32 -17.14 7.71
CA PRO A 161 -9.23 -15.78 8.27
C PRO A 161 -7.83 -15.21 8.14
N LYS A 162 -7.74 -13.97 7.66
CA LYS A 162 -6.49 -13.18 7.71
C LYS A 162 -6.49 -12.37 8.98
N GLY A 163 -5.37 -12.39 9.72
CA GLY A 163 -5.16 -11.48 10.84
C GLY A 163 -5.15 -10.03 10.36
N GLN A 164 -5.75 -9.13 11.13
CA GLN A 164 -5.67 -7.70 10.87
C GLN A 164 -4.39 -7.14 11.51
N GLN A 165 -3.50 -6.59 10.69
CA GLN A 165 -2.29 -5.92 11.17
C GLN A 165 -2.66 -4.64 11.93
N ALA A 166 -2.07 -4.44 13.11
CA ALA A 166 -2.42 -3.37 14.05
C ALA A 166 -3.95 -3.29 14.28
N ALA A 167 -4.54 -4.39 14.76
CA ALA A 167 -5.99 -4.48 15.04
C ALA A 167 -6.43 -3.46 16.11
N ASP A 168 -5.50 -3.08 16.98
CA ASP A 168 -5.58 -2.07 18.04
C ASP A 168 -5.48 -0.61 17.54
N TRP A 169 -5.58 -0.37 16.22
CA TRP A 169 -5.41 0.97 15.66
C TRP A 169 -6.41 2.00 16.20
N ARG A 170 -7.65 1.60 16.56
CA ARG A 170 -8.68 2.51 17.07
C ARG A 170 -8.31 3.12 18.43
N PRO A 171 -8.05 2.33 19.49
CA PRO A 171 -7.65 2.89 20.78
C PRO A 171 -6.33 3.68 20.67
N ARG A 172 -5.38 3.22 19.84
CA ARG A 172 -4.13 3.96 19.60
C ARG A 172 -4.37 5.32 18.94
N LEU A 173 -5.26 5.38 17.95
CA LEU A 173 -5.62 6.63 17.28
C LEU A 173 -6.31 7.60 18.25
N ARG A 174 -7.26 7.11 19.07
CA ARG A 174 -7.94 7.95 20.08
C ARG A 174 -6.94 8.50 21.10
N ALA A 175 -6.05 7.67 21.62
CA ALA A 175 -5.01 8.09 22.55
C ALA A 175 -4.03 9.11 21.93
N ALA A 176 -3.75 8.99 20.62
CA ALA A 176 -2.87 9.91 19.90
C ALA A 176 -3.58 11.18 19.39
N MET A 177 -4.90 11.30 19.52
CA MET A 177 -5.68 12.36 18.89
C MET A 177 -5.21 13.78 19.26
N PRO A 178 -4.85 14.11 20.52
CA PRO A 178 -4.34 15.44 20.84
C PRO A 178 -3.06 15.80 20.07
N ARG A 179 -2.13 14.84 19.93
CA ARG A 179 -0.87 15.03 19.17
C ARG A 179 -1.13 15.13 17.68
N ILE A 180 -2.10 14.38 17.18
CA ILE A 180 -2.54 14.44 15.78
C ILE A 180 -3.09 15.81 15.43
N GLN A 181 -3.91 16.39 16.32
CA GLN A 181 -4.47 17.72 16.14
C GLN A 181 -3.37 18.79 16.16
N GLU A 182 -2.43 18.69 17.09
CA GLU A 182 -1.27 19.58 17.17
C GLU A 182 -0.41 19.51 15.89
N GLU A 183 -0.08 18.31 15.42
CA GLU A 183 0.69 18.14 14.18
C GLU A 183 -0.05 18.70 12.96
N LEU A 184 -1.38 18.60 12.92
CA LEU A 184 -2.17 19.21 11.85
C LEU A 184 -2.15 20.74 11.91
N ASP A 185 -2.24 21.32 13.10
CA ASP A 185 -2.14 22.77 13.27
C ASP A 185 -0.76 23.31 12.88
N LEU A 186 0.29 22.53 13.14
CA LEU A 186 1.64 22.82 12.63
C LEU A 186 1.73 22.67 11.11
N ALA A 187 1.12 21.62 10.54
CA ALA A 187 1.09 21.37 9.10
C ALA A 187 0.41 22.51 8.33
N ARG A 188 -0.66 23.09 8.88
CA ARG A 188 -1.37 24.26 8.31
C ARG A 188 -0.49 25.51 8.16
N ARG A 189 0.54 25.63 8.99
CA ARG A 189 1.46 26.78 9.01
C ARG A 189 2.74 26.53 8.20
N ALA A 190 2.95 25.30 7.73
CA ALA A 190 4.14 24.94 6.98
C ALA A 190 3.98 25.32 5.50
N GLU A 191 5.06 25.84 4.92
CA GLU A 191 5.11 26.24 3.52
C GLU A 191 4.92 25.03 2.59
N GLY A 192 4.25 25.22 1.45
CA GLY A 192 4.00 24.18 0.45
C GLY A 192 3.04 23.05 0.87
N VAL A 193 2.73 22.87 2.16
CA VAL A 193 1.84 21.78 2.63
C VAL A 193 0.44 21.94 2.05
N ALA A 194 -0.13 23.15 2.09
CA ALA A 194 -1.46 23.43 1.55
C ALA A 194 -1.53 23.34 0.01
N GLU A 195 -0.38 23.40 -0.69
CA GLU A 195 -0.30 23.24 -2.14
C GLU A 195 -0.35 21.76 -2.54
N LEU A 196 0.21 20.88 -1.71
CA LEU A 196 0.28 19.44 -1.96
C LEU A 196 -0.92 18.67 -1.35
N ILE A 197 -1.34 19.05 -0.16
CA ILE A 197 -2.31 18.31 0.67
C ILE A 197 -3.64 19.08 0.75
N ASP A 198 -4.73 18.38 0.45
CA ASP A 198 -6.10 18.85 0.63
C ASP A 198 -6.46 18.85 2.13
N LEU A 199 -6.15 19.97 2.80
CA LEU A 199 -6.39 20.17 4.24
C LEU A 199 -7.88 20.10 4.61
N PRO A 200 -8.83 20.70 3.86
CA PRO A 200 -10.26 20.54 4.14
C PRO A 200 -10.71 19.07 4.16
N ARG A 201 -10.19 18.26 3.23
CA ARG A 201 -10.48 16.82 3.21
C ARG A 201 -9.84 16.06 4.37
N LEU A 202 -8.70 16.52 4.85
CA LEU A 202 -8.03 15.98 6.03
C LEU A 202 -8.84 16.27 7.30
N ASP A 203 -9.38 17.49 7.44
CA ASP A 203 -10.27 17.89 8.52
C ASP A 203 -11.55 17.05 8.52
N ALA A 204 -12.15 16.85 7.35
CA ALA A 204 -13.31 15.98 7.21
C ALA A 204 -13.02 14.53 7.62
N ALA A 205 -11.78 14.05 7.42
CA ALA A 205 -11.39 12.71 7.86
C ALA A 205 -11.23 12.63 9.40
N LEU A 206 -10.78 13.70 10.05
CA LEU A 206 -10.63 13.78 11.51
C LEU A 206 -11.96 13.93 12.25
N ALA A 207 -12.93 14.63 11.65
CA ALA A 207 -14.26 14.82 12.23
C ALA A 207 -15.07 13.50 12.33
N VAL A 208 -14.65 12.44 11.63
CA VAL A 208 -15.32 11.14 11.69
C VAL A 208 -14.98 10.44 13.01
N ASN A 209 -15.97 10.37 13.90
CA ASN A 209 -15.81 9.67 15.17
C ASN A 209 -15.45 8.18 15.00
N VAL A 210 -14.36 7.77 15.66
CA VAL A 210 -13.88 6.38 15.67
C VAL A 210 -14.47 5.65 16.88
N THR A 211 -15.64 5.06 16.69
CA THR A 211 -16.34 4.24 17.70
C THR A 211 -15.88 2.79 17.69
N ASP A 212 -16.02 2.07 18.81
CA ASP A 212 -15.71 0.64 18.84
C ASP A 212 -16.73 -0.19 18.03
N GLY A 213 -16.31 -1.36 17.53
CA GLY A 213 -17.12 -2.24 16.69
C GLY A 213 -16.58 -2.47 15.27
N PRO A 214 -17.28 -3.27 14.45
CA PRO A 214 -16.85 -3.58 13.09
C PRO A 214 -16.73 -2.29 12.27
N SER A 215 -15.51 -1.97 11.80
CA SER A 215 -15.28 -0.79 10.96
C SER A 215 -15.70 -1.08 9.53
N SER A 216 -16.45 -0.18 8.91
CA SER A 216 -16.54 -0.18 7.45
C SER A 216 -15.13 0.03 6.87
N THR A 217 -14.89 -0.57 5.70
CA THR A 217 -13.65 -0.35 4.92
C THR A 217 -13.36 1.14 4.74
N GLN A 218 -14.41 1.95 4.58
CA GLN A 218 -14.29 3.40 4.42
C GLN A 218 -13.71 4.11 5.65
N VAL A 219 -14.19 3.80 6.85
CA VAL A 219 -13.66 4.38 8.11
C VAL A 219 -12.21 3.97 8.32
N ARG A 220 -11.89 2.70 8.03
CA ARG A 220 -10.51 2.23 8.13
C ARG A 220 -9.60 2.97 7.14
N ASP A 221 -10.02 3.09 5.89
CA ASP A 221 -9.19 3.67 4.83
C ASP A 221 -9.05 5.20 4.99
N SER A 222 -10.08 5.90 5.47
CA SER A 222 -9.99 7.34 5.76
C SER A 222 -8.96 7.63 6.86
N HIS A 223 -8.95 6.86 7.95
CA HIS A 223 -8.05 7.11 9.07
C HIS A 223 -6.67 6.49 8.83
N ARG A 224 -6.60 5.19 8.57
CA ARG A 224 -5.29 4.49 8.49
C ARG A 224 -4.50 4.84 7.24
N LEU A 225 -5.18 5.17 6.14
CA LEU A 225 -4.52 5.45 4.88
C LEU A 225 -4.49 6.94 4.61
N ARG A 226 -5.64 7.64 4.51
CA ARG A 226 -5.60 9.08 4.15
C ARG A 226 -4.95 9.93 5.24
N LEU A 227 -5.52 9.92 6.45
CA LEU A 227 -5.09 10.80 7.54
C LEU A 227 -3.62 10.56 7.91
N LEU A 228 -3.24 9.32 8.23
CA LEU A 228 -1.88 9.03 8.68
C LEU A 228 -0.82 9.27 7.59
N ARG A 229 -1.12 9.01 6.30
CA ARG A 229 -0.18 9.33 5.22
C ARG A 229 -0.02 10.83 5.02
N ALA A 230 -1.13 11.58 5.06
CA ALA A 230 -1.10 13.03 4.95
C ALA A 230 -0.25 13.66 6.05
N LEU A 231 -0.47 13.26 7.30
CA LEU A 231 0.30 13.73 8.44
C LEU A 231 1.78 13.36 8.33
N SER A 232 2.11 12.15 7.88
CA SER A 232 3.50 11.75 7.67
C SER A 232 4.20 12.63 6.63
N VAL A 233 3.52 12.98 5.53
CA VAL A 233 4.08 13.85 4.48
C VAL A 233 4.22 15.28 4.99
N ALA A 234 3.19 15.82 5.63
CA ALA A 234 3.22 17.17 6.19
C ALA A 234 4.32 17.32 7.26
N HIS A 235 4.46 16.32 8.13
CA HIS A 235 5.52 16.29 9.14
C HIS A 235 6.91 16.28 8.50
N PHE A 236 7.09 15.49 7.42
CA PHE A 236 8.34 15.47 6.67
C PHE A 236 8.66 16.83 6.05
N MET A 237 7.71 17.44 5.32
CA MET A 237 7.88 18.76 4.69
C MET A 237 8.29 19.82 5.72
N ARG A 238 7.56 19.89 6.84
CA ARG A 238 7.88 20.80 7.93
C ARG A 238 9.30 20.59 8.49
N LYS A 239 9.76 19.34 8.59
CA LYS A 239 11.09 19.03 9.10
C LYS A 239 12.19 19.39 8.10
N THR A 240 11.93 19.28 6.80
CA THR A 240 12.87 19.71 5.75
C THR A 240 12.93 21.23 5.67
N ASP A 241 11.80 21.93 5.79
CA ASP A 241 11.76 23.39 5.69
C ASP A 241 12.55 24.06 6.82
N ARG A 242 12.43 23.54 8.06
CA ARG A 242 13.22 24.01 9.22
C ARG A 242 14.73 23.82 9.05
N ARG A 243 15.16 22.75 8.38
CA ARG A 243 16.58 22.52 8.09
C ARG A 243 17.09 23.43 6.98
N ASN A 244 16.24 23.70 5.99
CA ASN A 244 16.59 24.59 4.90
C ASN A 244 16.71 26.03 5.38
N SER A 245 15.79 26.51 6.22
CA SER A 245 15.84 27.87 6.81
C SER A 245 17.02 28.07 7.77
N ALA A 246 17.35 27.08 8.61
CA ALA A 246 18.55 27.14 9.45
C ALA A 246 19.88 27.07 8.66
N GLY A 247 19.86 26.49 7.45
CA GLY A 247 21.02 26.45 6.56
C GLY A 247 21.26 27.75 5.78
N THR A 248 20.20 28.51 5.48
CA THR A 248 20.32 29.81 4.79
C THR A 248 20.88 30.90 5.71
N GLU A 249 20.56 30.89 7.00
CA GLU A 249 21.12 31.83 7.98
C GLU A 249 22.62 31.58 8.25
N GLY A 250 23.12 30.34 8.08
CA GLY A 250 24.54 30.01 8.23
C GLY A 250 25.42 30.31 7.01
N SER A 251 24.83 30.46 5.82
CA SER A 251 25.58 30.74 4.58
C SER A 251 25.79 32.24 4.35
N ALA A 252 24.82 33.07 4.76
CA ALA A 252 24.91 34.54 4.61
C ALA A 252 25.95 35.21 5.54
N ALA A 253 26.43 34.51 6.58
CA ALA A 253 27.40 35.04 7.53
C ALA A 253 28.88 34.75 7.18
N SER A 254 29.16 34.09 6.05
CA SER A 254 30.53 33.69 5.66
C SER A 254 31.13 34.48 4.48
N GLY A 255 30.49 35.59 4.08
CA GLY A 255 30.88 36.38 2.90
C GLY A 255 31.44 37.78 3.18
N LEU A 256 31.87 38.08 4.41
CA LEU A 256 32.50 39.35 4.78
C LEU A 256 33.54 39.13 5.88
N GLU A 257 34.64 38.45 5.56
CA GLU A 257 35.98 38.68 6.15
C GLU A 257 37.06 38.39 5.09
#